data_AF-A0A7L4MIG5-F1
#
_entry.id   AF-A0A7L4MIG5-F1
#
_cell.length_a   1.000
_cell.length_b   1.000
_cell.length_c   1.000
_cell.angle_alpha   90.00
_cell.angle_beta   90.00
_cell.angle_gamma   90.00
#
_symmetry.space_group_name_H-M   'P 1'
#
loop_
_entity.id
_entity.type
_entity.pdbx_description
1 polymer ?
#
loop_
_entity_poly.entity_id
_entity_poly.type
_entity_poly.pdbx_seq_one_letter_code
_entity_poly.pdbx_strand_id
1 'polypeptide(L)'
;INKQNEQMHALLAIALTMYPMRIDESIHLQLREKYGDKMLRMQKGDAQVYEELFSYACPKFLSPVVPNYDNVHPNYHKEPFLQQLKVFADEVQQQAQLSTIRSFLKLYTTMPVAKLAGFLDLTEQEFRIQLLVFKHKMKNLVWTSGISALDGEFQSASEVDFYIDKDMIHIADTKVARRYGDFFIRQIHKFEELNRTLKKMGQRP
;
A
#
# COMPACT_ATOMS: atom_id res chain seq x y z
N ILE A 1 -3.81 24.07 -0.82
CA ILE A 1 -3.05 23.37 0.25
C ILE A 1 -3.97 22.47 1.08
N ASN A 2 -4.90 22.97 1.89
CA ASN A 2 -5.77 22.10 2.72
C ASN A 2 -6.58 21.08 1.89
N LYS A 3 -7.26 21.51 0.82
CA LYS A 3 -8.01 20.59 -0.06
C LYS A 3 -7.12 19.53 -0.72
N GLN A 4 -5.92 19.91 -1.16
CA GLN A 4 -4.96 18.95 -1.74
C GLN A 4 -4.46 17.96 -0.70
N ASN A 5 -4.24 18.41 0.54
CA ASN A 5 -3.87 17.55 1.64
C ASN A 5 -4.97 16.50 1.92
N GLU A 6 -6.24 16.91 1.88
CA GLU A 6 -7.37 15.98 2.00
C GLU A 6 -7.44 14.97 0.84
N GLN A 7 -7.19 15.43 -0.39
CA GLN A 7 -7.09 14.54 -1.55
C GLN A 7 -5.95 13.53 -1.39
N MET A 8 -4.79 13.95 -0.89
CA MET A 8 -3.68 13.04 -0.60
C MET A 8 -4.04 12.00 0.47
N HIS A 9 -4.77 12.39 1.52
CA HIS A 9 -5.26 11.45 2.53
C HIS A 9 -6.27 10.46 1.95
N ALA A 10 -7.15 10.89 1.04
CA ALA A 10 -8.06 9.99 0.32
C ALA A 10 -7.30 8.96 -0.54
N LEU A 11 -6.25 9.38 -1.27
CA LEU A 11 -5.40 8.46 -2.03
C LEU A 11 -4.63 7.50 -1.12
N LEU A 12 -4.13 8.00 0.01
CA LEU A 12 -3.45 7.17 1.00
C LEU A 12 -4.41 6.12 1.59
N ALA A 13 -5.68 6.46 1.81
CA ALA A 13 -6.69 5.51 2.26
C ALA A 13 -6.92 4.39 1.24
N ILE A 14 -7.01 4.71 -0.06
CA ILE A 14 -7.07 3.70 -1.14
C ILE A 14 -5.82 2.82 -1.12
N ALA A 15 -4.63 3.42 -1.06
CA ALA A 15 -3.37 2.68 -1.10
C ALA A 15 -3.22 1.73 0.09
N LEU A 16 -3.67 2.14 1.29
CA LEU A 16 -3.59 1.32 2.50
C LEU A 16 -4.66 0.23 2.58
N THR A 17 -5.81 0.39 1.93
CA THR A 17 -6.78 -0.73 1.82
C THR A 17 -6.30 -1.79 0.85
N MET A 18 -5.69 -1.38 -0.26
CA MET A 18 -5.07 -2.25 -1.27
C MET A 18 -3.81 -2.96 -0.76
N TYR A 19 -2.90 -2.19 -0.18
CA TYR A 19 -1.64 -2.65 0.37
C TYR A 19 -1.51 -2.21 1.84
N PRO A 20 -2.11 -2.98 2.78
CA PRO A 20 -1.97 -2.66 4.19
C PRO A 20 -0.50 -2.70 4.63
N MET A 21 -0.02 -1.54 5.05
CA MET A 21 1.30 -1.27 5.60
C MET A 21 1.15 -0.55 6.94
N ARG A 22 2.17 -0.66 7.79
CA ARG A 22 2.28 0.22 8.95
C ARG A 22 2.74 1.60 8.51
N ILE A 23 1.97 2.62 8.88
CA ILE A 23 2.29 4.03 8.66
C ILE A 23 2.46 4.74 10.00
N ASP A 24 2.64 6.06 9.96
CA ASP A 24 2.70 6.84 11.19
C ASP A 24 1.38 6.87 11.94
N GLU A 25 1.44 6.71 13.27
CA GLU A 25 0.26 6.65 14.15
C GLU A 25 -0.57 7.93 14.07
N SER A 26 0.06 9.10 13.96
CA SER A 26 -0.67 10.37 13.86
C SER A 26 -1.47 10.45 12.56
N ILE A 27 -0.85 10.06 11.44
CA ILE A 27 -1.49 10.01 10.11
C ILE A 27 -2.56 8.92 10.10
N HIS A 28 -2.28 7.76 10.69
CA HIS A 28 -3.20 6.64 10.76
C HIS A 28 -4.46 7.00 11.54
N LEU A 29 -4.33 7.70 12.66
CA LEU A 29 -5.45 8.19 13.45
C LEU A 29 -6.32 9.16 12.65
N GLN A 30 -5.71 10.16 12.01
CA GLN A 30 -6.43 11.12 11.15
C GLN A 30 -7.16 10.43 9.99
N LEU A 31 -6.52 9.43 9.38
CA LEU A 31 -7.09 8.63 8.31
C LEU A 31 -8.31 7.84 8.80
N ARG A 32 -8.22 7.22 9.98
CA ARG A 32 -9.31 6.45 10.58
C ARG A 32 -10.50 7.33 10.96
N GLU A 33 -10.24 8.50 11.54
CA GLU A 33 -11.30 9.44 11.93
C GLU A 33 -12.10 9.92 10.72
N LYS A 34 -11.42 10.21 9.60
CA LYS A 34 -12.06 10.82 8.43
C LYS A 34 -12.55 9.82 7.38
N TYR A 35 -11.79 8.75 7.15
CA TYR A 35 -12.03 7.77 6.08
C TYR A 35 -12.27 6.35 6.59
N GLY A 36 -12.33 6.12 7.91
CA GLY A 36 -12.45 4.77 8.49
C GLY A 36 -13.65 3.96 7.98
N ASP A 37 -14.83 4.58 7.87
CA ASP A 37 -16.01 3.90 7.31
C ASP A 37 -15.82 3.53 5.83
N LYS A 38 -15.30 4.46 5.03
CA LYS A 38 -14.98 4.22 3.62
C LYS A 38 -13.95 3.11 3.46
N MET A 39 -12.91 3.10 4.30
CA MET A 39 -11.90 2.04 4.31
C MET A 39 -12.48 0.67 4.65
N LEU A 40 -13.41 0.60 5.61
CA LEU A 40 -14.09 -0.64 5.96
C LEU A 40 -14.98 -1.14 4.82
N ARG A 41 -15.71 -0.24 4.14
CA ARG A 41 -16.52 -0.59 2.97
C ARG A 41 -15.66 -1.07 1.80
N MET A 42 -14.54 -0.40 1.55
CA MET A 42 -13.54 -0.83 0.56
C MET A 42 -13.01 -2.24 0.87
N GLN A 43 -12.68 -2.53 2.14
CA GLN A 43 -12.23 -3.86 2.57
C GLN A 43 -13.31 -4.95 2.41
N LYS A 44 -14.59 -4.58 2.43
CA LYS A 44 -15.71 -5.50 2.17
C LYS A 44 -15.98 -5.72 0.68
N GLY A 45 -15.22 -5.08 -0.21
CA GLY A 45 -15.36 -5.22 -1.66
C GLY A 45 -16.33 -4.22 -2.31
N ASP A 46 -16.68 -3.12 -1.65
CA ASP A 46 -17.50 -2.07 -2.24
C ASP A 46 -16.68 -1.22 -3.25
N ALA A 47 -16.72 -1.63 -4.52
CA ALA A 47 -16.00 -0.99 -5.62
C ALA A 47 -16.42 0.48 -5.84
N GLN A 48 -17.66 0.87 -5.51
CA GLN A 48 -18.13 2.24 -5.73
C GLN A 48 -17.38 3.26 -4.86
N VAL A 49 -16.94 2.85 -3.68
CA VAL A 49 -16.18 3.72 -2.77
C VAL A 49 -14.78 4.01 -3.34
N TYR A 50 -14.19 3.04 -4.05
CA TYR A 50 -12.94 3.25 -4.77
C TYR A 50 -13.10 4.29 -5.88
N GLU A 51 -14.17 4.18 -6.68
CA GLU A 51 -14.46 5.15 -7.75
C GLU A 51 -14.74 6.56 -7.20
N GLU A 52 -15.48 6.67 -6.10
CA GLU A 52 -15.80 7.96 -5.46
C GLU A 52 -14.52 8.66 -4.97
N LEU A 53 -13.68 7.94 -4.22
CA LEU A 53 -12.44 8.48 -3.69
C LEU A 53 -11.44 8.79 -4.80
N PHE A 54 -11.35 7.94 -5.83
CA PHE A 54 -10.51 8.17 -7.00
C PHE A 54 -10.98 9.42 -7.74
N SER A 55 -12.27 9.56 -8.02
CA SER A 55 -12.84 10.75 -8.69
C SER A 55 -12.61 12.05 -7.91
N TYR A 56 -12.65 11.98 -6.57
CA TYR A 56 -12.41 13.13 -5.71
C TYR A 56 -10.93 13.53 -5.66
N ALA A 57 -10.02 12.56 -5.65
CA ALA A 57 -8.62 12.79 -5.34
C ALA A 57 -7.68 12.72 -6.55
N CYS A 58 -8.12 12.13 -7.67
CA CYS A 58 -7.30 12.07 -8.87
C CYS A 58 -7.09 13.48 -9.45
N PRO A 59 -5.91 13.74 -10.03
CA PRO A 59 -5.71 14.92 -10.86
C PRO A 59 -6.69 14.94 -12.04
N LYS A 60 -6.92 16.12 -12.62
CA LYS A 60 -7.68 16.22 -13.86
C LYS A 60 -6.84 15.64 -14.99
N PHE A 61 -7.28 14.54 -15.58
CA PHE A 61 -6.62 13.95 -16.75
C PHE A 61 -6.87 14.82 -17.98
N LEU A 62 -5.80 15.07 -18.74
CA LEU A 62 -5.85 15.80 -20.00
C LEU A 62 -5.65 14.81 -21.14
N SER A 63 -6.43 14.96 -22.21
CA SER A 63 -6.14 14.22 -23.44
C SER A 63 -4.89 14.82 -24.08
N PRO A 64 -3.89 14.01 -24.45
CA PRO A 64 -2.75 14.49 -25.22
C PRO A 64 -3.12 14.81 -26.68
N VAL A 65 -4.32 14.43 -27.12
CA VAL A 65 -4.80 14.61 -28.50
C VAL A 65 -5.70 15.84 -28.57
N VAL A 66 -5.47 16.68 -29.58
CA VAL A 66 -6.32 17.84 -29.87
C VAL A 66 -7.78 17.40 -30.08
N PRO A 67 -8.77 18.08 -29.48
CA PRO A 67 -10.17 17.72 -29.68
C PRO A 67 -10.54 17.82 -31.16
N ASN A 68 -11.20 16.79 -31.69
CA ASN A 68 -11.80 16.87 -33.01
C ASN A 68 -13.08 17.71 -32.93
N TYR A 69 -13.05 18.91 -33.51
CA TYR A 69 -14.17 19.86 -33.49
C TYR A 69 -15.30 19.51 -34.48
N ASP A 70 -15.06 18.59 -35.41
CA ASP A 70 -16.04 18.20 -36.43
C ASP A 70 -17.02 17.12 -35.94
N ASN A 71 -16.60 16.31 -34.96
CA ASN A 71 -17.39 15.23 -34.35
C ASN A 71 -17.33 15.30 -32.82
N VAL A 72 -17.82 16.40 -32.24
CA VAL A 72 -17.82 16.61 -30.78
C VAL A 72 -18.86 15.70 -30.13
N HIS A 73 -18.46 14.49 -29.74
CA HIS A 73 -19.28 13.70 -28.84
C HIS A 73 -19.41 14.47 -27.49
N PRO A 74 -20.62 14.63 -26.91
CA PRO A 74 -20.86 15.48 -25.73
C PRO A 74 -19.97 15.17 -24.51
N ASN A 75 -19.41 13.97 -24.44
CA ASN A 75 -18.59 13.48 -23.33
C ASN A 75 -17.10 13.29 -23.65
N TYR A 76 -16.58 13.83 -24.76
CA TYR A 76 -15.17 13.63 -25.17
C TYR A 76 -14.16 14.06 -24.07
N HIS A 77 -14.45 15.15 -23.36
CA HIS A 77 -13.61 15.64 -22.26
C HIS A 77 -13.53 14.70 -21.05
N LYS A 78 -14.44 13.72 -20.92
CA LYS A 78 -14.43 12.71 -19.84
C LYS A 78 -13.70 11.44 -20.23
N GLU A 79 -13.43 11.23 -21.51
CA GLU A 79 -12.82 10.00 -22.01
C GLU A 79 -11.47 9.68 -21.34
N PRO A 80 -10.53 10.64 -21.17
CA PRO A 80 -9.26 10.35 -20.49
C PRO A 80 -9.45 9.91 -19.04
N PHE A 81 -10.40 10.54 -18.33
CA PHE A 81 -10.72 10.15 -16.96
C PHE A 81 -11.34 8.74 -16.91
N LEU A 82 -12.28 8.43 -17.80
CA LEU A 82 -12.91 7.12 -17.88
C LEU A 82 -11.92 6.01 -18.20
N GLN A 83 -10.94 6.27 -19.08
CA GLN A 83 -9.88 5.31 -19.39
C GLN A 83 -9.01 5.01 -18.15
N GLN A 84 -8.62 6.05 -17.41
CA GLN A 84 -7.81 5.88 -16.19
C GLN A 84 -8.62 5.21 -15.07
N LEU A 85 -9.89 5.57 -14.91
CA LEU A 85 -10.79 4.94 -13.97
C LEU A 85 -10.97 3.46 -14.28
N LYS A 86 -11.08 3.08 -15.56
CA LYS A 86 -11.20 1.68 -15.98
C LYS A 86 -9.97 0.88 -15.60
N VAL A 87 -8.77 1.36 -15.93
CA VAL A 87 -7.51 0.68 -15.56
C VAL A 87 -7.39 0.54 -14.04
N PHE A 88 -7.78 1.58 -13.29
CA PHE A 88 -7.79 1.52 -11.84
C PHE A 88 -8.80 0.51 -11.30
N ALA A 89 -10.03 0.48 -11.84
CA ALA A 89 -11.07 -0.47 -11.43
C ALA A 89 -10.67 -1.93 -11.71
N ASP A 90 -10.03 -2.20 -12.84
CA ASP A 90 -9.50 -3.52 -13.17
C ASP A 90 -8.45 -3.99 -12.13
N GLU A 91 -7.57 -3.08 -11.68
CA GLU A 91 -6.59 -3.37 -10.63
C GLU A 91 -7.24 -3.58 -9.25
N VAL A 92 -8.25 -2.78 -8.89
CA VAL A 92 -9.04 -2.95 -7.65
C VAL A 92 -9.67 -4.35 -7.62
N GLN A 93 -10.25 -4.78 -8.73
CA GLN A 93 -10.90 -6.09 -8.84
C GLN A 93 -9.90 -7.24 -8.69
N GLN A 94 -8.71 -7.13 -9.32
CA GLN A 94 -7.65 -8.14 -9.15
C GLN A 94 -7.16 -8.24 -7.70
N GLN A 95 -7.05 -7.10 -7.01
CA GLN A 95 -6.57 -7.09 -5.62
C GLN A 95 -7.62 -7.53 -4.59
N ALA A 96 -8.91 -7.50 -4.92
CA ALA A 96 -9.97 -7.92 -4.02
C ALA A 96 -9.75 -9.35 -3.48
N GLN A 97 -9.39 -10.30 -4.36
CA GLN A 97 -9.10 -11.68 -3.97
C GLN A 97 -7.86 -11.80 -3.06
N LEU A 98 -6.84 -10.95 -3.28
CA LEU A 98 -5.63 -10.94 -2.46
C LEU A 98 -5.91 -10.50 -1.02
N SER A 99 -6.89 -9.62 -0.82
CA SER A 99 -7.31 -9.18 0.51
C SER A 99 -7.90 -10.33 1.33
N THR A 100 -8.70 -11.19 0.70
CA THR A 100 -9.28 -12.40 1.29
C THR A 100 -8.22 -13.45 1.59
N ILE A 101 -7.29 -13.69 0.66
CA ILE A 101 -6.17 -14.62 0.89
C ILE A 101 -5.34 -14.14 2.08
N ARG A 102 -5.04 -12.84 2.15
CA ARG A 102 -4.29 -12.25 3.26
C ARG A 102 -4.97 -12.48 4.61
N SER A 103 -6.29 -12.30 4.69
CA SER A 103 -7.02 -12.45 5.95
C SER A 103 -6.95 -13.89 6.46
N PHE A 104 -7.06 -14.88 5.57
CA PHE A 104 -6.85 -16.28 5.92
C PHE A 104 -5.41 -16.56 6.36
N LEU A 105 -4.40 -16.10 5.60
CA LEU A 105 -3.00 -16.31 5.97
C LEU A 105 -2.66 -15.69 7.34
N LYS A 106 -3.29 -14.58 7.75
CA LYS A 106 -3.08 -13.99 9.08
C LYS A 106 -3.58 -14.86 10.25
N LEU A 107 -4.53 -15.76 10.01
CA LEU A 107 -5.18 -16.55 11.06
C LEU A 107 -4.49 -17.89 11.33
N TYR A 108 -3.62 -18.34 10.42
CA TYR A 108 -3.00 -19.65 10.49
C TYR A 108 -1.47 -19.54 10.54
N THR A 109 -0.83 -20.49 11.21
CA THR A 109 0.64 -20.62 11.21
C THR A 109 1.11 -21.60 10.14
N THR A 110 0.34 -22.67 9.93
CA THR A 110 0.57 -23.67 8.88
C THR A 110 -0.78 -24.18 8.35
N MET A 111 -0.89 -24.39 7.04
CA MET A 111 -2.12 -24.92 6.44
C MET A 111 -1.85 -25.64 5.11
N PRO A 112 -2.50 -26.79 4.84
CA PRO A 112 -2.42 -27.43 3.53
C PRO A 112 -3.03 -26.55 2.42
N VAL A 113 -2.40 -26.56 1.24
CA VAL A 113 -2.87 -25.84 0.03
C VAL A 113 -4.32 -26.21 -0.29
N ALA A 114 -4.65 -27.50 -0.25
CA ALA A 114 -5.99 -28.02 -0.53
C ALA A 114 -7.09 -27.41 0.37
N LYS A 115 -6.80 -27.16 1.65
CA LYS A 115 -7.79 -26.57 2.57
C LYS A 115 -8.06 -25.10 2.27
N LEU A 116 -7.01 -24.31 1.99
CA LEU A 116 -7.19 -22.91 1.61
C LEU A 116 -7.86 -22.76 0.25
N ALA A 117 -7.50 -23.62 -0.71
CA ALA A 117 -8.16 -23.67 -2.01
C ALA A 117 -9.66 -23.99 -1.84
N GLY A 118 -9.99 -24.94 -0.97
CA GLY A 118 -11.38 -25.27 -0.62
C GLY A 118 -12.15 -24.16 0.08
N PHE A 119 -11.51 -23.26 0.84
CA PHE A 119 -12.20 -22.09 1.43
C PHE A 119 -12.54 -21.00 0.41
N LEU A 120 -11.84 -20.97 -0.71
CA LEU A 120 -12.04 -20.01 -1.79
C LEU A 120 -12.81 -20.60 -2.97
N ASP A 121 -13.26 -21.85 -2.87
CA ASP A 121 -13.87 -22.62 -3.96
C ASP A 121 -13.00 -22.63 -5.24
N LEU A 122 -11.68 -22.65 -5.07
CA LEU A 122 -10.69 -22.67 -6.15
C LEU A 122 -10.03 -24.03 -6.27
N THR A 123 -9.53 -24.35 -7.47
CA THR A 123 -8.62 -25.49 -7.62
C THR A 123 -7.26 -25.21 -6.97
N GLU A 124 -6.54 -26.27 -6.59
CA GLU A 124 -5.19 -26.12 -6.03
C GLU A 124 -4.22 -25.41 -6.97
N GLN A 125 -4.39 -25.60 -8.29
CA GLN A 125 -3.57 -24.95 -9.31
C GLN A 125 -3.85 -23.45 -9.36
N GLU A 126 -5.11 -23.04 -9.41
CA GLU A 126 -5.51 -21.63 -9.39
C GLU A 126 -5.06 -20.95 -8.11
N PHE A 127 -5.20 -21.63 -6.96
CA PHE A 127 -4.76 -21.08 -5.68
C PHE A 127 -3.24 -20.89 -5.61
N ARG A 128 -2.44 -21.81 -6.16
CA ARG A 128 -0.98 -21.63 -6.29
C ARG A 128 -0.61 -20.42 -7.15
N ILE A 129 -1.32 -20.20 -8.25
CA ILE A 129 -1.14 -19.01 -9.10
C ILE A 129 -1.47 -17.73 -8.29
N GLN A 130 -2.57 -17.74 -7.55
CA GLN A 130 -2.97 -16.61 -6.71
C GLN A 130 -1.95 -16.31 -5.59
N LEU A 131 -1.33 -17.33 -4.98
CA LEU A 131 -0.25 -17.14 -4.01
C LEU A 131 1.00 -16.52 -4.65
N LEU A 132 1.31 -16.88 -5.90
CA LEU A 132 2.41 -16.27 -6.64
C LEU A 132 2.11 -14.79 -6.94
N VAL A 133 0.88 -14.49 -7.39
CA VAL A 133 0.41 -13.12 -7.62
C VAL A 133 0.45 -12.31 -6.33
N PHE A 134 0.04 -12.90 -5.21
CA PHE A 134 0.17 -12.28 -3.89
C PHE A 134 1.63 -11.92 -3.61
N LYS A 135 2.57 -12.86 -3.75
CA LYS A 135 3.99 -12.60 -3.48
C LYS A 135 4.58 -11.53 -4.40
N HIS A 136 4.11 -11.45 -5.65
CA HIS A 136 4.53 -10.42 -6.61
C HIS A 136 3.97 -9.04 -6.27
N LYS A 137 2.64 -8.92 -6.08
CA LYS A 137 1.95 -7.66 -5.76
C LYS A 137 2.34 -7.09 -4.39
N MET A 138 2.85 -7.94 -3.49
CA MET A 138 3.28 -7.55 -2.14
C MET A 138 4.77 -7.18 -2.04
N LYS A 139 5.49 -7.15 -3.16
CA LYS A 139 6.88 -6.70 -3.23
C LYS A 139 6.94 -5.36 -3.94
N ASN A 140 7.45 -4.35 -3.24
CA ASN A 140 7.69 -3.04 -3.81
C ASN A 140 9.20 -2.81 -3.95
N LEU A 141 9.58 -2.08 -4.98
CA LEU A 141 10.95 -1.59 -5.10
C LEU A 141 11.15 -0.51 -4.03
N VAL A 142 11.97 -0.79 -3.03
CA VAL A 142 12.29 0.13 -1.95
C VAL A 142 13.74 0.55 -2.12
N TRP A 143 13.96 1.86 -2.15
CA TRP A 143 15.30 2.42 -2.12
C TRP A 143 15.91 2.20 -0.74
N THR A 144 17.02 1.46 -0.67
CA THR A 144 17.72 1.12 0.58
C THR A 144 19.04 1.86 0.73
N SER A 145 19.79 2.00 -0.36
CA SER A 145 21.05 2.72 -0.44
C SER A 145 21.45 2.92 -1.90
N GLY A 146 22.13 4.03 -2.23
CA GLY A 146 22.65 4.30 -3.56
C GLY A 146 22.80 5.80 -3.83
N ILE A 147 23.24 6.17 -5.03
CA ILE A 147 23.28 7.58 -5.48
C ILE A 147 22.08 7.86 -6.41
N SER A 148 21.60 6.81 -7.10
CA SER A 148 20.42 6.86 -7.96
C SER A 148 19.16 6.52 -7.15
N ALA A 149 18.12 7.34 -7.30
CA ALA A 149 16.80 7.05 -6.73
C ALA A 149 16.06 5.90 -7.46
N LEU A 150 16.63 5.42 -8.57
CA LEU A 150 16.11 4.27 -9.34
C LEU A 150 16.71 2.93 -8.87
N ASP A 151 17.80 2.97 -8.09
CA ASP A 151 18.41 1.77 -7.52
C ASP A 151 17.63 1.36 -6.27
N GLY A 152 17.18 0.12 -6.19
CA GLY A 152 16.43 -0.36 -5.05
C GLY A 152 16.37 -1.87 -4.98
N GLU A 153 15.97 -2.37 -3.83
CA GLU A 153 15.76 -3.79 -3.60
C GLU A 153 14.27 -4.06 -3.45
N PHE A 154 13.81 -5.19 -3.97
CA PHE A 154 12.43 -5.62 -3.75
C PHE A 154 12.25 -6.02 -2.29
N GLN A 155 11.51 -5.20 -1.55
CA GLN A 155 11.15 -5.49 -0.17
C GLN A 155 9.64 -5.70 -0.06
N SER A 156 9.26 -6.65 0.79
CA SER A 156 7.88 -6.75 1.22
C SER A 156 7.71 -6.00 2.54
N ALA A 157 6.71 -5.13 2.57
CA ALA A 157 6.26 -4.45 3.78
C ALA A 157 5.02 -5.14 4.38
N SER A 158 4.64 -6.31 3.86
CA SER A 158 3.60 -7.14 4.41
C SER A 158 3.99 -7.63 5.80
N GLU A 159 3.03 -7.64 6.72
CA GLU A 159 3.18 -8.25 8.06
C GLU A 159 3.19 -9.78 8.03
N VAL A 160 2.96 -10.38 6.85
CA VAL A 160 2.88 -11.82 6.65
C VAL A 160 3.76 -12.19 5.47
N ASP A 161 4.67 -13.13 5.70
CA ASP A 161 5.40 -13.85 4.66
C ASP A 161 5.08 -15.34 4.73
N PHE A 162 5.28 -16.06 3.63
CA PHE A 162 5.08 -17.49 3.60
C PHE A 162 5.97 -18.18 2.57
N TYR A 163 6.17 -19.47 2.80
CA TYR A 163 6.73 -20.40 1.83
C TYR A 163 5.86 -21.66 1.75
N ILE A 164 5.99 -22.37 0.64
CA ILE A 164 5.26 -23.61 0.38
C ILE A 164 6.28 -24.74 0.44
N ASP A 165 6.10 -25.68 1.37
CA ASP A 165 6.83 -26.94 1.41
C ASP A 165 5.88 -28.06 0.95
N LYS A 166 6.11 -28.58 -0.26
CA LYS A 166 5.24 -29.54 -0.96
C LYS A 166 3.80 -29.02 -1.07
N ASP A 167 2.91 -29.48 -0.18
CA ASP A 167 1.50 -29.12 -0.12
C ASP A 167 1.13 -28.38 1.18
N MET A 168 2.12 -28.00 2.00
CA MET A 168 1.93 -27.26 3.23
C MET A 168 2.44 -25.83 3.09
N ILE A 169 1.60 -24.85 3.41
CA ILE A 169 1.97 -23.44 3.47
C ILE A 169 2.41 -23.15 4.89
N HIS A 170 3.65 -22.65 5.03
CA HIS A 170 4.22 -22.20 6.28
C HIS A 170 4.22 -20.68 6.31
N ILE A 171 3.56 -20.12 7.32
CA ILE A 171 3.30 -18.69 7.43
C ILE A 171 4.15 -18.13 8.56
N ALA A 172 4.94 -17.10 8.24
CA ALA A 172 5.78 -16.37 9.17
C ALA A 172 5.17 -14.99 9.45
N ASP A 173 5.03 -14.65 10.73
CA ASP A 173 4.71 -13.28 11.14
C ASP A 173 5.99 -12.44 10.99
N THR A 174 5.97 -11.52 10.03
CA THR A 174 7.09 -10.61 9.71
C THR A 174 6.88 -9.22 10.27
N LYS A 175 6.01 -9.04 11.28
CA LYS A 175 5.83 -7.76 11.97
C LYS A 175 7.17 -7.22 12.47
N VAL A 176 7.70 -6.25 11.73
CA VAL A 176 8.87 -5.49 12.16
C VAL A 176 8.38 -4.52 13.25
N ALA A 177 8.85 -4.71 14.47
CA ALA A 177 8.67 -3.71 15.52
C ALA A 177 9.32 -2.39 15.07
N ARG A 178 8.63 -1.26 15.26
CA ARG A 178 9.27 0.05 15.07
C ARG A 178 10.52 0.09 15.92
N ARG A 179 11.66 0.40 15.30
CA ARG A 179 12.93 0.54 15.99
C ARG A 179 12.99 1.87 16.75
N TYR A 180 12.04 2.09 17.65
CA TYR A 180 12.06 3.23 18.56
C TYR A 180 13.38 3.26 19.34
N GLY A 181 13.92 2.08 19.70
CA GLY A 181 15.26 1.94 20.26
C GLY A 181 16.33 2.56 19.38
N ASP A 182 16.41 2.23 18.09
CA ASP A 182 17.40 2.81 17.18
C ASP A 182 17.23 4.33 17.04
N PHE A 183 15.99 4.83 16.98
CA PHE A 183 15.72 6.27 16.92
C PHE A 183 16.17 6.97 18.22
N PHE A 184 15.86 6.39 19.37
CA PHE A 184 16.24 6.89 20.68
C PHE A 184 17.76 6.88 20.87
N ILE A 185 18.43 5.79 20.51
CA ILE A 185 19.90 5.64 20.54
C ILE A 185 20.56 6.68 19.63
N ARG A 186 20.07 6.87 18.39
CA ARG A 186 20.57 7.92 17.49
C ARG A 186 20.39 9.31 18.09
N GLN A 187 19.28 9.57 18.76
CA GLN A 187 19.02 10.88 19.37
C GLN A 187 19.91 11.11 20.60
N ILE A 188 20.18 10.07 21.40
CA ILE A 188 21.17 10.12 22.49
C ILE A 188 22.56 10.44 21.93
N HIS A 189 23.00 9.74 20.90
CA HIS A 189 24.32 9.99 20.29
C HIS A 189 24.44 11.43 19.76
N LYS A 190 23.41 11.92 19.06
CA LYS A 190 23.37 13.32 18.61
C LYS A 190 23.41 14.30 19.76
N PHE A 191 22.69 14.02 20.86
CA PHE A 191 22.67 14.88 22.03
C PHE A 191 24.03 14.91 22.74
N GLU A 192 24.70 13.77 22.88
CA GLU A 192 26.05 13.69 23.44
C GLU A 192 27.07 14.44 22.58
N GLU A 193 26.96 14.33 21.26
CA GLU A 193 27.82 15.06 20.32
C GLU A 193 27.60 16.58 20.41
N LEU A 194 26.35 17.03 20.51
CA LEU A 194 26.00 18.43 20.75
C LEU A 194 26.57 18.92 22.08
N ASN A 195 26.45 18.11 23.14
CA ASN A 195 26.95 18.45 24.47
C ASN A 195 28.49 18.52 24.51
N ARG A 196 29.19 17.62 23.80
CA ARG A 196 30.65 17.69 23.60
C ARG A 196 31.05 18.96 22.85
N THR A 197 30.27 19.35 21.83
CA THR A 197 30.51 20.57 21.05
C THR A 197 30.29 21.83 21.89
N LEU A 198 29.23 21.88 22.69
CA LEU A 198 28.95 22.95 23.66
C LEU A 198 30.07 23.09 24.70
N LYS A 199 30.56 21.98 25.27
CA LYS A 199 31.70 22.00 26.21
C LYS A 199 32.97 22.53 25.57
N LYS A 200 33.23 22.21 24.30
CA LYS A 200 34.37 22.77 23.54
C LYS A 200 34.21 24.27 23.26
N MET A 201 32.98 24.76 23.07
CA MET A 201 32.71 26.20 22.89
C MET A 201 32.83 26.99 24.20
N GLY A 202 32.44 26.41 25.34
CA GLY A 202 32.61 27.02 26.67
C GLY A 202 34.05 26.99 27.22
N GLN A 203 34.99 26.36 26.51
CA GLN A 203 36.42 26.31 26.85
C GLN A 203 37.29 27.19 25.93
N ARG A 204 36.70 28.11 25.16
CA ARG A 204 37.50 29.19 24.54
C ARG A 204 37.85 30.24 25.61
N PRO A 205 39.12 30.67 25.70
CA PRO A 205 39.56 31.68 26.67
C PRO A 205 38.86 33.03 26.48
#